data_AF-A0A382B1I8-F1
#
_entry.id   AF-A0A382B1I8-F1
#
_cell.length_a   1.000
_cell.length_b   1.000
_cell.length_c   1.000
_cell.angle_alpha   90.00
_cell.angle_beta   90.00
_cell.angle_gamma   90.00
#
_symmetry.space_group_name_H-M   'P 1'
#
loop_
_entity.id
_entity.type
_entity.pdbx_description
1 polymer ?
#
loop_
_entity_poly.entity_id
_entity_poly.type
_entity_poly.pdbx_seq_one_letter_code
_entity_poly.pdbx_strand_id
1 'polypeptide(L)' 'MKKIKILLSLSLFWIVLVGYLVWANGLLARGDKSFRWDEWIWFGLVPAIVPFLFYLIWKPECVKNFFNNKKTGE' A
#
# COMPACT_ATOMS: atom_id res chain seq x y z
N MET A 1 -7.05 9.17 -15.75
CA MET A 1 -5.85 8.31 -15.87
C MET A 1 -4.57 8.91 -15.27
N LYS A 2 -4.12 10.12 -15.63
CA LYS A 2 -2.85 10.70 -15.12
C LYS A 2 -2.77 10.79 -13.57
N LYS A 3 -3.85 11.25 -12.91
CA LYS A 3 -3.91 11.37 -11.44
C LYS A 3 -3.79 10.04 -10.69
N ILE A 4 -4.41 8.97 -11.22
CA ILE A 4 -4.36 7.63 -10.63
C ILE A 4 -2.94 7.06 -10.73
N LYS A 5 -2.26 7.25 -11.87
CA LYS A 5 -0.87 6.83 -12.03
C LYS A 5 0.04 7.48 -10.99
N ILE A 6 -0.13 8.79 -10.74
CA ILE A 6 0.65 9.52 -9.73
C ILE A 6 0.40 8.96 -8.33
N LEU A 7 -0.86 8.72 -7.94
CA LEU A 7 -1.20 8.16 -6.63
C LEU A 7 -0.63 6.75 -6.44
N LEU A 8 -0.69 5.91 -7.46
CA LEU A 8 -0.10 4.56 -7.42
C LEU A 8 1.42 4.61 -7.34
N SER A 9 2.08 5.47 -8.12
CA SER A 9 3.51 5.66 -8.04
C SER A 9 3.95 6.19 -6.68
N LEU A 10 3.20 7.12 -6.08
CA LEU A 10 3.47 7.64 -4.75
C LEU A 10 3.28 6.55 -3.67
N SER A 11 2.25 5.72 -3.80
CA SER A 11 2.02 4.58 -2.90
C SER A 11 3.15 3.55 -2.99
N LEU A 12 3.61 3.23 -4.20
CA LEU A 12 4.73 2.32 -4.41
C LEU A 12 6.02 2.91 -3.81
N PHE A 13 6.28 4.19 -4.11
CA PHE A 13 7.42 4.91 -3.57
C PHE A 13 7.42 4.90 -2.03
N TRP A 14 6.26 5.11 -1.39
CA TRP A 14 6.13 5.05 0.06
C TRP A 14 6.52 3.70 0.64
N ILE A 15 6.01 2.59 0.08
CA ILE A 15 6.31 1.23 0.57
C ILE A 15 7.82 0.94 0.48
N VAL A 16 8.45 1.34 -0.64
CA VAL A 16 9.89 1.15 -0.86
C VAL A 16 10.71 2.03 0.08
N LEU A 17 10.33 3.31 0.24
CA LEU A 17 11.00 4.26 1.12
C LEU A 17 10.99 3.76 2.57
N VAL A 18 9.82 3.38 3.09
CA VAL A 18 9.71 2.87 4.47
C VAL A 18 10.46 1.55 4.61
N GLY A 19 10.44 0.68 3.60
CA GLY A 19 11.25 -0.55 3.60
C GLY A 19 12.74 -0.26 3.75
N TYR A 20 13.25 0.71 2.99
CA TYR A 20 14.64 1.13 3.11
C TYR A 20 14.96 1.67 4.51
N LEU A 21 14.09 2.51 5.08
CA LEU A 21 14.27 3.07 6.43
C LEU A 21 14.28 1.98 7.51
N VAL A 22 13.37 1.01 7.43
CA VAL A 22 13.31 -0.13 8.37
C VAL A 22 14.56 -1.00 8.25
N TRP A 23 15.04 -1.25 7.04
CA TRP A 23 16.27 -1.98 6.82
C TRP A 23 17.48 -1.25 7.38
N ALA A 24 17.64 0.04 7.07
CA ALA A 24 18.72 0.87 7.58
C ALA A 24 18.69 0.96 9.12
N ASN A 25 17.51 1.08 9.72
CA ASN A 25 17.34 1.06 11.18
C ASN A 25 17.77 -0.29 11.78
N GLY A 26 17.42 -1.41 11.13
CA GLY A 26 17.86 -2.75 11.53
C GLY A 26 19.38 -2.90 11.49
N LEU A 27 20.04 -2.38 10.46
CA LEU A 27 21.51 -2.42 10.35
C LEU A 27 22.20 -1.59 11.46
N LEU A 28 21.60 -0.48 11.87
CA LEU A 28 22.11 0.41 12.91
C LEU A 28 21.76 -0.03 14.34
N ALA A 29 20.89 -1.04 14.49
CA ALA A 29 20.51 -1.57 15.79
C ALA A 29 21.70 -2.26 16.48
N ARG A 30 21.84 -2.03 17.79
CA ARG A 30 22.88 -2.69 18.62
C ARG A 30 22.62 -4.19 18.85
N GLY A 31 21.38 -4.64 18.64
CA GLY A 31 20.95 -6.03 18.81
C GLY A 31 20.78 -6.74 17.48
N ASP A 32 19.62 -7.36 17.29
CA ASP A 32 19.28 -8.11 16.08
C ASP A 32 19.26 -7.21 14.85
N LYS A 33 20.13 -7.53 13.89
CA LYS A 33 20.26 -6.81 12.61
C LYS A 33 19.28 -7.28 11.53
N SER A 34 18.24 -7.97 11.97
CA SER A 34 17.20 -8.51 11.10
C SER A 34 16.29 -7.39 10.61
N PHE A 35 15.71 -7.58 9.43
CA PHE A 35 14.68 -6.69 8.94
C PHE A 35 13.44 -6.77 9.84
N ARG A 36 12.97 -5.63 10.34
CA ARG A 36 11.84 -5.55 11.27
C ARG A 36 10.52 -5.53 10.51
N TRP A 37 10.08 -6.72 10.08
CA TRP A 37 8.88 -6.91 9.27
C TRP A 37 7.64 -6.24 9.85
N ASP A 38 7.45 -6.32 11.17
CA ASP A 38 6.32 -5.70 11.85
C ASP A 38 6.27 -4.18 11.64
N GLU A 39 7.41 -3.50 11.76
CA GLU A 39 7.48 -2.05 11.52
C GLU A 39 7.21 -1.71 10.06
N TRP A 40 7.77 -2.48 9.12
CA TRP A 40 7.52 -2.23 7.71
C TRP A 40 6.06 -2.46 7.31
N ILE A 41 5.41 -3.47 7.87
CA ILE A 41 3.98 -3.72 7.62
C ILE A 41 3.14 -2.57 8.18
N TRP A 42 3.36 -2.19 9.45
CA TRP A 42 2.55 -1.17 10.11
C TRP A 42 2.77 0.26 9.59
N PHE A 43 3.99 0.61 9.17
CA PHE A 43 4.32 1.97 8.72
C PHE A 43 4.45 2.11 7.21
N GLY A 44 4.71 1.02 6.49
CA GLY A 44 4.85 1.00 5.04
C GLY A 44 3.58 0.50 4.35
N LEU A 45 3.22 -0.77 4.58
CA LEU A 45 2.16 -1.44 3.83
C LEU A 45 0.75 -0.95 4.23
N VAL A 46 0.44 -0.95 5.52
CA VAL A 46 -0.88 -0.56 6.02
C VAL A 46 -1.24 0.87 5.59
N PRO A 47 -0.38 1.90 5.78
CA PRO A 47 -0.72 3.27 5.40
C PRO A 47 -0.86 3.46 3.89
N ALA A 48 -0.15 2.66 3.08
CA ALA A 48 -0.30 2.68 1.64
C ALA A 48 -1.64 2.11 1.17
N ILE A 49 -2.17 1.08 1.85
CA ILE A 49 -3.41 0.38 1.46
C ILE A 49 -4.67 1.04 2.06
N VAL A 50 -4.59 1.57 3.27
CA VAL A 50 -5.73 2.12 4.04
C VAL A 50 -6.56 3.15 3.25
N PRO A 51 -5.99 4.14 2.53
CA PRO A 51 -6.78 5.09 1.74
C PRO A 51 -7.64 4.41 0.66
N PHE A 52 -7.12 3.33 0.06
CA PHE A 52 -7.88 2.54 -0.90
C PHE A 52 -9.00 1.76 -0.23
N LEU A 53 -8.77 1.18 0.95
CA LEU A 53 -9.82 0.52 1.73
C LEU A 53 -10.95 1.48 2.12
N PHE A 54 -10.62 2.67 2.60
CA PHE A 54 -11.62 3.72 2.89
C PHE A 54 -12.40 4.12 1.64
N TYR A 55 -11.72 4.26 0.49
CA TYR A 55 -12.39 4.54 -0.77
C TYR A 55 -13.39 3.43 -1.15
N LEU A 56 -13.03 2.16 -0.95
CA LEU A 56 -13.91 1.01 -1.21
C LEU A 56 -15.14 1.00 -0.27
N ILE A 57 -14.94 1.27 1.03
CA ILE A 57 -16.03 1.31 2.01
C ILE A 57 -17.00 2.46 1.72
N TRP A 58 -16.47 3.64 1.35
CA TRP A 58 -17.28 4.84 1.14
C TRP A 58 -18.02 4.85 -0.20
N LYS A 59 -17.47 4.18 -1.22
CA LYS A 59 -18.08 4.07 -2.56
C LYS A 59 -18.21 2.61 -3.02
N PRO A 60 -19.04 1.80 -2.34
CA PRO A 60 -19.18 0.37 -2.68
C PRO A 60 -19.78 0.16 -4.08
N GLU A 61 -20.56 1.11 -4.59
CA GLU A 61 -21.14 1.05 -5.94
C GLU A 61 -20.08 1.04 -7.05
N CYS A 62 -18.96 1.75 -6.86
CA CYS A 62 -17.82 1.72 -7.79
C CYS A 62 -17.29 0.29 -7.97
N VAL A 63 -17.24 -0.45 -6.87
CA VAL A 63 -16.75 -1.84 -6.82
C VAL A 63 -17.79 -2.76 -7.46
N LYS A 64 -19.05 -2.60 -7.07
CA LYS A 64 -20.17 -3.39 -7.61
C LYS A 64 -20.27 -3.26 -9.14
N ASN A 65 -20.12 -2.05 -9.66
CA ASN A 65 -20.16 -1.78 -11.10
C ASN A 65 -18.95 -2.39 -11.84
N PHE A 66 -17.77 -2.44 -11.21
CA PHE A 66 -16.59 -3.09 -11.78
C PHE A 66 -16.80 -4.61 -11.92
N PHE A 67 -17.34 -5.28 -10.89
CA PHE A 67 -17.63 -6.72 -10.94
C PHE A 67 -18.80 -7.05 -11.88
N ASN A 68 -19.83 -6.20 -11.94
CA ASN A 68 -20.95 -6.41 -12.87
C ASN A 68 -20.53 -6.25 -14.34
N ASN A 69 -19.69 -5.25 -14.67
CA ASN A 69 -19.18 -5.10 -16.05
C ASN A 69 -18.37 -6.31 -16.51
N LYS A 70 -17.59 -6.92 -15.59
CA LYS A 70 -16.82 -8.11 -15.90
C LYS A 70 -17.70 -9.32 -16.26
N LYS A 71 -18.88 -9.44 -15.64
CA LYS A 71 -19.86 -10.50 -15.92
C LYS A 71 -20.62 -10.34 -17.23
N THR A 72 -20.73 -9.13 -17.75
CA THR A 72 -21.43 -8.84 -19.03
C THR A 72 -20.51 -8.97 -20.24
N GLY A 73 -19.19 -8.99 -20.03
CA GLY A 73 -18.18 -9.14 -21.07
C GLY A 73 -17.63 -10.57 -21.26
N GLU A 74 -18.17 -11.55 -20.53
CA GLU A 74 -17.97 -13.00 -20.73
C GLU A 74 -19.23 -13.58 -21.41
#